data_AF-A0A4Y8SCN4-F1
#
_entry.id   AF-A0A4Y8SCN4-F1
#
_cell.length_a   1.000
_cell.length_b   1.000
_cell.length_c   1.000
_cell.angle_alpha   90.00
_cell.angle_beta   90.00
_cell.angle_gamma   90.00
#
_symmetry.space_group_name_H-M   'P 1'
#
loop_
_entity.id
_entity.type
_entity.pdbx_description
1 polymer ?
#
loop_
_entity_poly.entity_id
_entity_poly.type
_entity_poly.pdbx_seq_one_letter_code
_entity_poly.pdbx_strand_id
1 'polypeptide(L)'
;MSIGKSKLHSSLNYFGQLRMYSYVDIILMMVAFRADTMMIVSCSFMWFGFLIHLEWQHRDRGRLVWPVWAWIIPWIAGIIIHPSAFQIPIIATCAAYSLKKRYRWIGLISWIINGGIKAWMVAMIPAPLWGIYLVGGLMCLRNLAGDMRDGGKDSAEKVFTLPVALGLKKNIPFLYPSCLVATSIIWVCIGGISFLWLVPVFFIQSLTYNLTPR
;
A
#
# COMPACT_ATOMS: atom_id res chain seq x y z
N MET A 1 5.50 -24.36 23.19
CA MET A 1 4.95 -22.99 23.02
C MET A 1 3.48 -23.02 23.43
N SER A 2 3.01 -22.19 24.37
CA SER A 2 1.60 -22.16 24.77
C SER A 2 0.69 -21.86 23.56
N ILE A 3 -0.44 -22.57 23.45
CA ILE A 3 -1.42 -22.43 22.35
C ILE A 3 -1.84 -20.96 22.14
N GLY A 4 -1.91 -20.17 23.23
CA GLY A 4 -2.24 -18.74 23.17
C GLY A 4 -1.17 -17.88 22.47
N LYS A 5 0.13 -18.17 22.70
CA LYS A 5 1.24 -17.44 22.05
C LYS A 5 1.30 -17.69 20.54
N SER A 6 0.95 -18.92 20.12
CA SER A 6 0.91 -19.30 18.69
C SER A 6 -0.23 -18.59 17.93
N LYS A 7 -1.42 -18.51 18.54
CA LYS A 7 -2.57 -17.80 17.95
C LYS A 7 -2.29 -16.30 17.84
N LEU A 8 -1.78 -15.68 18.89
CA LEU A 8 -1.45 -14.24 18.89
C LEU A 8 -0.41 -13.90 17.81
N HIS A 9 0.65 -14.70 17.70
CA HIS A 9 1.67 -14.51 16.67
C HIS A 9 1.07 -14.59 15.25
N SER A 10 0.21 -15.58 15.01
CA SER A 10 -0.47 -15.74 13.73
C SER A 10 -1.37 -14.54 13.40
N SER A 11 -2.15 -14.06 14.37
CA SER A 11 -3.00 -12.88 14.20
C SER A 11 -2.20 -11.61 13.90
N LEU A 12 -1.11 -11.38 14.63
CA LEU A 12 -0.23 -10.23 14.40
C LEU A 12 0.46 -10.30 13.03
N ASN A 13 0.82 -11.51 12.57
CA ASN A 13 1.40 -11.70 11.24
C ASN A 13 0.42 -11.27 10.14
N TYR A 14 -0.82 -11.78 10.17
CA TYR A 14 -1.86 -11.38 9.22
C TYR A 14 -2.17 -9.88 9.28
N PHE A 15 -2.31 -9.33 10.49
CA PHE A 15 -2.57 -7.90 10.67
C PHE A 15 -1.41 -7.03 10.14
N GLY A 16 -0.17 -7.44 10.39
CA GLY A 16 1.02 -6.78 9.86
C GLY A 16 1.12 -6.78 8.34
N GLN A 17 0.61 -7.83 7.69
CA GLN A 17 0.53 -7.94 6.22
C GLN A 17 -0.48 -6.96 5.60
N LEU A 18 -1.51 -6.55 6.34
CA LEU A 18 -2.49 -5.54 5.90
C LEU A 18 -1.97 -4.10 5.96
N ARG A 19 -0.77 -3.88 6.54
CA ARG A 19 -0.01 -2.61 6.49
C ARG A 19 -0.85 -1.39 6.88
N MET A 20 -1.48 -1.45 8.04
CA MET A 20 -2.40 -0.40 8.53
C MET A 20 -1.76 1.00 8.55
N TYR A 21 -0.45 1.08 8.79
CA TYR A 21 0.31 2.33 8.71
C TYR A 21 0.18 3.03 7.35
N SER A 22 0.12 2.28 6.25
CA SER A 22 -0.04 2.85 4.91
C SER A 22 -1.50 3.07 4.57
N TYR A 23 -2.39 2.23 5.12
CA TYR A 23 -3.83 2.32 4.87
C TYR A 23 -4.43 3.58 5.51
N VAL A 24 -4.03 3.95 6.73
CA VAL A 24 -4.55 5.16 7.39
C VAL A 24 -4.20 6.44 6.60
N ASP A 25 -3.02 6.49 5.97
CA ASP A 25 -2.64 7.58 5.06
C ASP A 25 -3.51 7.61 3.79
N ILE A 26 -3.88 6.44 3.26
CA ILE A 26 -4.82 6.33 2.12
C ILE A 26 -6.22 6.79 2.50
N ILE A 27 -6.72 6.46 3.70
CA ILE A 27 -7.99 7.00 4.22
C ILE A 27 -7.94 8.52 4.27
N LEU A 28 -6.88 9.07 4.86
CA LEU A 28 -6.69 10.52 4.98
C LEU A 28 -6.65 11.20 3.62
N MET A 29 -5.96 10.60 2.63
CA MET A 29 -5.95 11.04 1.24
C MET A 29 -7.37 11.05 0.63
N MET A 30 -8.16 9.99 0.81
CA MET A 30 -9.53 9.93 0.28
C MET A 30 -10.44 10.98 0.91
N VAL A 31 -10.33 11.21 2.22
CA VAL A 31 -11.05 12.28 2.92
C VAL A 31 -10.65 13.66 2.41
N ALA A 32 -9.36 13.88 2.14
CA ALA A 32 -8.87 15.15 1.58
C ALA A 32 -9.49 15.48 0.22
N PHE A 33 -9.82 14.46 -0.58
CA PHE A 33 -10.52 14.59 -1.85
C PHE A 33 -12.03 14.38 -1.75
N ARG A 34 -12.61 14.49 -0.55
CA ARG A 34 -14.06 14.44 -0.29
C ARG A 34 -14.74 13.15 -0.75
N ALA A 35 -14.04 12.02 -0.69
CA ALA A 35 -14.66 10.72 -0.90
C ALA A 35 -15.77 10.49 0.13
N ASP A 36 -16.92 10.00 -0.32
CA ASP A 36 -17.99 9.58 0.59
C ASP A 36 -17.68 8.21 1.23
N THR A 37 -18.54 7.79 2.15
CA THR A 37 -18.36 6.52 2.89
C THR A 37 -18.35 5.30 1.97
N MET A 38 -19.21 5.26 0.93
CA MET A 38 -19.28 4.11 0.01
C MET A 38 -18.00 4.00 -0.83
N MET A 39 -17.50 5.14 -1.31
CA MET A 39 -16.23 5.23 -2.04
C MET A 39 -15.05 4.79 -1.19
N ILE A 40 -14.98 5.26 0.06
CA ILE A 40 -13.94 4.85 1.01
C ILE A 40 -14.00 3.33 1.24
N VAL A 41 -15.19 2.78 1.53
CA VAL A 41 -15.37 1.35 1.77
C VAL A 41 -14.97 0.53 0.54
N SER A 42 -15.42 0.91 -0.66
CA SER A 42 -15.04 0.27 -1.92
C SER A 42 -13.53 0.27 -2.13
N CYS A 43 -12.89 1.43 -2.04
CA CYS A 43 -11.43 1.57 -2.18
C CYS A 43 -10.67 0.76 -1.13
N SER A 44 -11.20 0.66 0.10
CA SER A 44 -10.60 -0.13 1.17
C SER A 44 -10.64 -1.62 0.87
N PHE A 45 -11.77 -2.13 0.37
CA PHE A 45 -11.88 -3.50 -0.09
C PHE A 45 -10.93 -3.80 -1.26
N MET A 46 -10.83 -2.89 -2.24
CA MET A 46 -9.89 -3.01 -3.35
C MET A 46 -8.43 -3.05 -2.86
N TRP A 47 -8.09 -2.18 -1.90
CA TRP A 47 -6.76 -2.09 -1.29
C TRP A 47 -6.39 -3.35 -0.49
N PHE A 48 -7.27 -3.83 0.38
CA PHE A 48 -7.01 -5.04 1.16
C PHE A 48 -6.97 -6.28 0.28
N GLY A 49 -7.85 -6.39 -0.72
CA GLY A 49 -7.77 -7.45 -1.73
C GLY A 49 -6.42 -7.44 -2.45
N PHE A 50 -5.92 -6.25 -2.82
CA PHE A 50 -4.60 -6.10 -3.42
C PHE A 50 -3.47 -6.56 -2.49
N LEU A 51 -3.48 -6.15 -1.22
CA LEU A 51 -2.45 -6.54 -0.27
C LEU A 51 -2.44 -8.06 -0.07
N ILE A 52 -3.61 -8.68 0.10
CA ILE A 52 -3.72 -10.13 0.27
C ILE A 52 -3.29 -10.86 -1.01
N HIS A 53 -3.66 -10.37 -2.19
CA HIS A 53 -3.22 -10.91 -3.48
C HIS A 53 -1.69 -10.86 -3.61
N LEU A 54 -1.08 -9.75 -3.19
CA LEU A 54 0.37 -9.59 -3.20
C LEU A 54 1.07 -10.58 -2.27
N GLU A 55 0.55 -10.80 -1.06
CA GLU A 55 1.11 -11.78 -0.12
C GLU A 55 0.96 -13.22 -0.65
N TRP A 56 -0.17 -13.52 -1.30
CA TRP A 56 -0.40 -14.80 -1.96
C TRP A 56 0.60 -15.08 -3.11
N GLN A 57 0.93 -14.04 -3.89
CA GLN A 57 1.87 -14.14 -5.01
C GLN A 57 3.34 -14.18 -4.57
N HIS A 58 3.75 -13.27 -3.67
CA HIS A 58 5.17 -13.11 -3.33
C HIS A 58 5.70 -14.21 -2.40
N ARG A 59 4.85 -14.77 -1.52
CA ARG A 59 5.21 -15.83 -0.57
C ARG A 59 6.52 -15.55 0.19
N ASP A 60 6.64 -14.34 0.73
CA ASP A 60 7.84 -13.91 1.46
C ASP A 60 8.10 -14.80 2.68
N ARG A 61 9.38 -15.07 2.97
CA ARG A 61 9.77 -15.89 4.13
C ARG A 61 9.24 -15.26 5.43
N GLY A 62 8.69 -16.10 6.31
CA GLY A 62 8.14 -15.67 7.61
C GLY A 62 6.73 -15.09 7.56
N ARG A 63 6.10 -15.02 6.38
CA ARG A 63 4.70 -14.60 6.23
C ARG A 63 3.75 -15.79 6.12
N LEU A 64 2.61 -15.69 6.81
CA LEU A 64 1.54 -16.67 6.70
C LEU A 64 0.80 -16.53 5.36
N VAL A 65 0.36 -17.66 4.82
CA VAL A 65 -0.30 -17.74 3.51
C VAL A 65 -1.79 -17.49 3.67
N TRP A 66 -2.30 -16.54 2.89
CA TRP A 66 -3.74 -16.32 2.76
C TRP A 66 -4.39 -17.33 1.81
N PRO A 67 -5.63 -17.77 2.08
CA PRO A 67 -6.38 -18.54 1.11
C PRO A 67 -6.80 -17.66 -0.09
N VAL A 68 -6.97 -18.27 -1.26
CA VAL A 68 -7.23 -17.55 -2.53
C VAL A 68 -8.48 -16.68 -2.45
N TRP A 69 -9.54 -17.16 -1.81
CA TRP A 69 -10.79 -16.41 -1.69
C TRP A 69 -10.62 -15.10 -0.89
N ALA A 70 -9.61 -15.00 -0.03
CA ALA A 70 -9.43 -13.84 0.85
C ALA A 70 -9.03 -12.56 0.11
N TRP A 71 -8.51 -12.65 -1.13
CA TRP A 71 -8.29 -11.46 -1.97
C TRP A 71 -9.38 -11.26 -3.03
N ILE A 72 -10.02 -12.34 -3.49
CA ILE A 72 -11.09 -12.27 -4.50
C ILE A 72 -12.35 -11.62 -3.90
N ILE A 73 -12.78 -12.05 -2.72
CA ILE A 73 -14.01 -11.55 -2.09
C ILE A 73 -13.96 -10.04 -1.86
N PRO A 74 -12.88 -9.46 -1.30
CA PRO A 74 -12.75 -8.00 -1.20
C PRO A 74 -12.86 -7.29 -2.55
N TRP A 75 -12.21 -7.79 -3.61
CA TRP A 75 -12.34 -7.15 -4.93
C TRP A 75 -13.77 -7.16 -5.46
N ILE A 76 -14.46 -8.30 -5.36
CA ILE A 76 -15.88 -8.39 -5.77
C ILE A 76 -16.74 -7.43 -4.93
N ALA A 77 -16.56 -7.40 -3.61
CA ALA A 77 -17.29 -6.50 -2.73
C ALA A 77 -17.03 -5.02 -3.08
N GLY A 78 -15.78 -4.65 -3.33
CA GLY A 78 -15.41 -3.30 -3.74
C GLY A 78 -16.09 -2.86 -5.04
N ILE A 79 -16.14 -3.76 -6.02
CA ILE A 79 -16.84 -3.53 -7.31
C ILE A 79 -18.33 -3.32 -7.11
N ILE A 80 -18.98 -4.17 -6.31
CA ILE A 80 -20.43 -4.10 -6.06
C ILE A 80 -20.82 -2.82 -5.31
N ILE A 81 -20.04 -2.41 -4.31
CA ILE A 81 -20.35 -1.26 -3.45
C ILE A 81 -20.32 0.06 -4.21
N HIS A 82 -19.33 0.24 -5.09
CA HIS A 82 -19.17 1.46 -5.87
C HIS A 82 -18.64 1.13 -7.27
N PRO A 83 -19.52 0.75 -8.21
CA PRO A 83 -19.11 0.38 -9.57
C PRO A 83 -18.43 1.56 -10.27
N SER A 84 -17.23 1.34 -10.80
CA SER A 84 -16.47 2.38 -11.50
C SER A 84 -15.59 1.78 -12.59
N ALA A 85 -15.54 2.43 -13.76
CA ALA A 85 -14.66 2.02 -14.85
C ALA A 85 -13.17 2.01 -14.44
N PHE A 86 -12.78 2.82 -13.44
CA PHE A 86 -11.42 2.87 -12.92
C PHE A 86 -11.01 1.64 -12.09
N GLN A 87 -11.94 0.74 -11.76
CA GLN A 87 -11.60 -0.53 -11.12
C GLN A 87 -10.80 -1.45 -12.06
N ILE A 88 -11.03 -1.36 -13.37
CA ILE A 88 -10.28 -2.12 -14.38
C ILE A 88 -8.78 -1.78 -14.33
N PRO A 89 -8.36 -0.50 -14.48
CA PRO A 89 -6.95 -0.15 -14.37
C PRO A 89 -6.38 -0.36 -12.96
N ILE A 90 -7.17 -0.30 -11.88
CA ILE A 90 -6.71 -0.73 -10.54
C ILE A 90 -6.33 -2.19 -10.53
N ILE A 91 -7.21 -3.09 -10.97
CA ILE A 91 -6.95 -4.53 -10.96
C ILE A 91 -5.75 -4.85 -11.86
N ALA A 92 -5.67 -4.23 -13.04
CA ALA A 92 -4.55 -4.40 -13.95
C ALA A 92 -3.21 -3.95 -13.33
N THR A 93 -3.18 -2.80 -12.64
CA THR A 93 -1.96 -2.32 -11.98
C THR A 93 -1.60 -3.14 -10.73
N CYS A 94 -2.58 -3.61 -9.97
CA CYS A 94 -2.39 -4.55 -8.87
C CYS A 94 -1.76 -5.87 -9.34
N ALA A 95 -2.28 -6.44 -10.43
CA ALA A 95 -1.74 -7.65 -11.05
C ALA A 95 -0.34 -7.41 -11.63
N ALA A 96 -0.12 -6.28 -12.32
CA ALA A 96 1.21 -5.93 -12.81
C ALA A 96 2.22 -5.80 -11.67
N TYR A 97 1.86 -5.14 -10.57
CA TYR A 97 2.75 -4.96 -9.43
C TYR A 97 3.11 -6.28 -8.72
N SER A 98 2.18 -7.24 -8.63
CA SER A 98 2.46 -8.55 -8.01
C SER A 98 3.46 -9.40 -8.79
N LEU A 99 3.73 -9.05 -10.05
CA LEU A 99 4.71 -9.70 -10.90
C LEU A 99 6.13 -9.13 -10.75
N LYS A 100 6.36 -8.14 -9.87
CA LYS A 100 7.66 -7.43 -9.74
C LYS A 100 8.84 -8.33 -9.38
N LYS A 101 8.58 -9.43 -8.64
CA LYS A 101 9.62 -10.41 -8.29
C LYS A 101 9.94 -11.38 -9.43
N ARG A 102 9.04 -11.52 -10.40
CA ARG A 102 9.18 -12.44 -11.53
C ARG A 102 9.84 -11.80 -12.75
N TYR A 103 9.48 -10.56 -13.07
CA TYR A 103 9.98 -9.87 -14.25
C TYR A 103 10.83 -8.65 -13.88
N ARG A 104 12.09 -8.65 -14.34
CA ARG A 104 13.07 -7.60 -14.00
C ARG A 104 12.60 -6.20 -14.38
N TRP A 105 12.01 -6.04 -15.56
CA TRP A 105 11.51 -4.75 -16.03
C TRP A 105 10.35 -4.23 -15.17
N ILE A 106 9.46 -5.12 -14.69
CA ILE A 106 8.39 -4.76 -13.75
C ILE A 106 9.01 -4.33 -12.42
N GLY A 107 10.01 -5.06 -11.92
CA GLY A 107 10.79 -4.66 -10.73
C GLY A 107 11.29 -3.23 -10.83
N LEU A 108 11.90 -2.87 -11.96
CA LEU A 108 12.51 -1.56 -12.20
C LEU A 108 11.51 -0.40 -12.12
N ILE A 109 10.30 -0.61 -12.65
CA ILE A 109 9.22 0.40 -12.68
C ILE A 109 8.16 0.18 -11.59
N SER A 110 8.39 -0.73 -10.64
CA SER A 110 7.36 -1.15 -9.69
C SER A 110 6.88 -0.01 -8.79
N TRP A 111 7.74 0.96 -8.47
CA TRP A 111 7.38 2.19 -7.77
C TRP A 111 6.36 3.04 -8.53
N ILE A 112 6.46 3.11 -9.86
CA ILE A 112 5.50 3.80 -10.74
C ILE A 112 4.18 3.05 -10.75
N ILE A 113 4.21 1.73 -10.98
CA ILE A 113 2.99 0.90 -11.01
C ILE A 113 2.24 1.04 -9.68
N ASN A 114 2.97 0.98 -8.57
CA ASN A 114 2.39 1.09 -7.23
C ASN A 114 1.84 2.50 -6.93
N GLY A 115 2.41 3.55 -7.53
CA GLY A 115 1.85 4.90 -7.50
C GLY A 115 0.56 5.00 -8.34
N GLY A 116 0.57 4.38 -9.51
CA GLY A 116 -0.59 4.22 -10.39
C GLY A 116 -1.79 3.59 -9.70
N ILE A 117 -1.59 2.54 -8.88
CA ILE A 117 -2.67 1.95 -8.08
C ILE A 117 -3.42 3.03 -7.27
N LYS A 118 -2.70 3.96 -6.61
CA LYS A 118 -3.33 5.00 -5.78
C LYS A 118 -3.94 6.10 -6.63
N ALA A 119 -3.30 6.46 -7.75
CA ALA A 119 -3.88 7.40 -8.70
C ALA A 119 -5.24 6.89 -9.21
N TRP A 120 -5.34 5.61 -9.57
CA TRP A 120 -6.60 5.02 -10.00
C TRP A 120 -7.63 4.89 -8.87
N MET A 121 -7.20 4.62 -7.64
CA MET A 121 -8.10 4.71 -6.48
C MET A 121 -8.69 6.12 -6.32
N VAL A 122 -7.88 7.16 -6.55
CA VAL A 122 -8.36 8.56 -6.52
C VAL A 122 -9.20 8.93 -7.74
N ALA A 123 -8.98 8.28 -8.89
CA ALA A 123 -9.86 8.42 -10.04
C ALA A 123 -11.25 7.81 -9.81
N MET A 124 -11.41 6.89 -8.86
CA MET A 124 -12.72 6.35 -8.46
C MET A 124 -13.55 7.31 -7.61
N ILE A 125 -12.99 8.42 -7.11
CA ILE A 125 -13.69 9.39 -6.25
C ILE A 125 -13.83 10.72 -7.01
N PRO A 126 -14.66 11.69 -6.56
CA PRO A 126 -14.86 12.96 -7.26
C PRO A 126 -13.67 13.93 -7.09
N ALA A 127 -12.45 13.42 -7.28
CA ALA A 127 -11.24 14.21 -7.26
C ALA A 127 -11.06 14.97 -8.59
N PRO A 128 -10.56 16.21 -8.55
CA PRO A 128 -10.18 16.92 -9.76
C PRO A 128 -9.00 16.21 -10.45
N LEU A 129 -8.87 16.39 -11.77
CA LEU A 129 -7.83 15.76 -12.57
C LEU A 129 -6.40 15.99 -12.02
N TRP A 130 -6.12 17.21 -11.53
CA TRP A 130 -4.83 17.51 -10.89
C TRP A 130 -4.58 16.66 -9.63
N GLY A 131 -5.63 16.29 -8.90
CA GLY A 131 -5.55 15.44 -7.70
C GLY A 131 -5.07 14.04 -8.03
N ILE A 132 -5.56 13.47 -9.15
CA ILE A 132 -5.12 12.16 -9.66
C ILE A 132 -3.62 12.19 -9.97
N TYR A 133 -3.15 13.21 -10.70
CA TYR A 133 -1.73 13.36 -11.03
C TYR A 133 -0.85 13.61 -9.81
N LEU A 134 -1.32 14.45 -8.87
CA LEU A 134 -0.61 14.73 -7.63
C LEU A 134 -0.42 13.46 -6.80
N VAL A 135 -1.50 12.68 -6.63
CA VAL A 135 -1.46 11.41 -5.89
C VAL A 135 -0.55 10.42 -6.60
N GLY A 136 -0.66 10.29 -7.92
CA GLY A 136 0.25 9.45 -8.71
C GLY A 136 1.71 9.82 -8.44
N GLY A 137 2.08 11.09 -8.60
CA GLY A 137 3.44 11.57 -8.40
C GLY A 137 3.98 11.37 -6.98
N LEU A 138 3.23 11.82 -5.96
CA LEU A 138 3.64 11.67 -4.56
C LEU A 138 3.75 10.21 -4.13
N MET A 139 2.82 9.37 -4.57
CA MET A 139 2.85 7.94 -4.25
C MET A 139 3.96 7.21 -4.99
N CYS A 140 4.31 7.62 -6.21
CA CYS A 140 5.50 7.14 -6.90
C CYS A 140 6.77 7.41 -6.07
N LEU A 141 6.96 8.65 -5.61
CA LEU A 141 8.11 9.01 -4.77
C LEU A 141 8.13 8.23 -3.46
N ARG A 142 6.98 8.11 -2.79
CA ARG A 142 6.86 7.32 -1.56
C ARG A 142 7.17 5.84 -1.77
N ASN A 143 6.72 5.26 -2.89
CA ASN A 143 6.99 3.85 -3.19
C ASN A 143 8.46 3.64 -3.56
N LEU A 144 9.11 4.59 -4.24
CA LEU A 144 10.54 4.56 -4.49
C LEU A 144 11.34 4.59 -3.17
N ALA A 145 10.93 5.45 -2.23
CA ALA A 145 11.46 5.44 -0.87
C ALA A 145 11.24 4.09 -0.15
N GLY A 146 10.15 3.38 -0.47
CA GLY A 146 9.87 2.03 0.02
C GLY A 146 10.82 0.97 -0.55
N ASP A 147 11.12 1.05 -1.85
CA ASP A 147 12.11 0.18 -2.48
C ASP A 147 13.53 0.48 -1.95
N MET A 148 13.86 1.76 -1.69
CA MET A 148 15.13 2.15 -1.06
C MET A 148 15.24 1.64 0.38
N ARG A 149 14.13 1.68 1.13
CA ARG A 149 14.05 1.11 2.47
C ARG A 149 14.42 -0.37 2.48
N ASP A 150 13.94 -1.12 1.49
CA ASP A 150 14.14 -2.57 1.37
C ASP A 150 15.31 -2.96 0.46
N GLY A 151 16.15 -2.02 0.03
CA GLY A 151 17.17 -2.29 -1.01
C GLY A 151 18.13 -3.43 -0.70
N GLY A 152 18.52 -3.61 0.57
CA GLY A 152 19.33 -4.76 1.00
C GLY A 152 18.58 -6.08 0.92
N LYS A 153 17.30 -6.11 1.32
CA LYS A 153 16.42 -7.28 1.19
C LYS A 153 16.18 -7.64 -0.28
N ASP A 154 15.79 -6.66 -1.09
CA ASP A 154 15.54 -6.85 -2.52
C ASP A 154 16.79 -7.35 -3.25
N SER A 155 17.97 -6.82 -2.90
CA SER A 155 19.26 -7.29 -3.42
C SER A 155 19.52 -8.76 -3.06
N ALA A 156 19.28 -9.15 -1.80
CA ALA A 156 19.44 -10.54 -1.34
C ALA A 156 18.44 -11.50 -2.02
N GLU A 157 17.22 -11.05 -2.28
CA GLU A 157 16.17 -11.81 -2.98
C GLU A 157 16.29 -11.73 -4.51
N LYS A 158 17.29 -11.02 -5.04
CA LYS A 158 17.51 -10.78 -6.48
C LYS A 158 16.33 -10.11 -7.19
N VAL A 159 15.58 -9.28 -6.47
CA VAL A 159 14.50 -8.45 -7.01
C VAL A 159 15.12 -7.20 -7.64
N PHE A 160 14.85 -6.97 -8.93
CA PHE A 160 15.49 -5.91 -9.71
C PHE A 160 14.74 -4.58 -9.60
N THR A 161 14.64 -4.01 -8.40
CA THR A 161 14.07 -2.67 -8.19
C THR A 161 15.05 -1.58 -8.62
N LEU A 162 14.56 -0.36 -8.88
CA LEU A 162 15.40 0.76 -9.31
C LEU A 162 16.59 1.02 -8.35
N PRO A 163 16.43 1.04 -7.01
CA PRO A 163 17.56 1.21 -6.12
C PRO A 163 18.60 0.08 -6.24
N VAL A 164 18.16 -1.17 -6.40
CA VAL A 164 19.07 -2.31 -6.60
C VAL A 164 19.79 -2.22 -7.94
N ALA A 165 19.11 -1.80 -9.01
CA ALA A 165 19.71 -1.57 -10.32
C ALA A 165 20.78 -0.45 -10.28
N LEU A 166 20.57 0.56 -9.42
CA LEU A 166 21.54 1.62 -9.13
C LEU A 166 22.63 1.21 -8.12
N GLY A 167 22.65 -0.04 -7.69
CA GLY A 167 23.70 -0.59 -6.82
C GLY A 167 23.45 -0.48 -5.32
N LEU A 168 22.24 -0.10 -4.88
CA LEU A 168 21.89 -0.09 -3.45
C LEU A 168 21.82 -1.52 -2.91
N LYS A 169 22.65 -1.81 -1.90
CA LYS A 169 22.75 -3.12 -1.22
C LYS A 169 22.44 -3.07 0.27
N LYS A 170 21.96 -1.92 0.77
CA LYS A 170 21.67 -1.69 2.20
C LYS A 170 20.24 -1.23 2.37
N ASN A 171 19.65 -1.57 3.52
CA ASN A 171 18.32 -1.10 3.90
C ASN A 171 18.40 0.32 4.47
N ILE A 172 17.37 1.13 4.22
CA ILE A 172 17.23 2.50 4.76
C ILE A 172 15.89 2.58 5.52
N PRO A 173 15.80 2.00 6.74
CA PRO A 173 14.53 1.67 7.40
C PRO A 173 13.63 2.88 7.72
N PHE A 174 14.23 4.06 7.90
CA PHE A 174 13.53 5.29 8.30
C PHE A 174 12.98 6.11 7.12
N LEU A 175 13.43 5.84 5.89
CA LEU A 175 13.06 6.68 4.75
C LEU A 175 11.55 6.62 4.44
N TYR A 176 10.98 5.42 4.41
CA TYR A 176 9.56 5.24 4.13
C TYR A 176 8.63 5.83 5.23
N PRO A 177 8.89 5.62 6.55
CA PRO A 177 8.16 6.33 7.62
C PRO A 177 8.17 7.85 7.47
N SER A 178 9.33 8.45 7.16
CA SER A 178 9.41 9.90 6.95
C SER A 178 8.54 10.33 5.78
N CYS A 179 8.50 9.56 4.69
CA CYS A 179 7.60 9.83 3.57
C CYS A 179 6.12 9.66 3.95
N LEU A 180 5.75 8.71 4.81
CA LEU A 180 4.36 8.58 5.31
C LEU A 180 3.93 9.81 6.10
N VAL A 181 4.79 10.28 7.00
CA VAL A 181 4.52 11.49 7.80
C VAL A 181 4.32 12.68 6.86
N ALA A 182 5.22 12.85 5.88
CA ALA A 182 5.13 13.92 4.89
C ALA A 182 3.84 13.84 4.06
N THR A 183 3.47 12.65 3.55
CA THR A 183 2.22 12.52 2.77
C THR A 183 0.99 12.78 3.61
N SER A 184 0.96 12.34 4.87
CA SER A 184 -0.16 12.61 5.76
C SER A 184 -0.36 14.09 6.05
N ILE A 185 0.74 14.84 6.26
CA ILE A 185 0.67 16.31 6.39
C ILE A 185 0.14 16.95 5.11
N ILE A 186 0.61 16.50 3.94
CA ILE A 186 0.13 17.01 2.64
C ILE A 186 -1.38 16.81 2.50
N TRP A 187 -1.92 15.63 2.85
CA TRP A 187 -3.35 15.37 2.78
C TRP A 187 -4.17 16.25 3.72
N VAL A 188 -3.69 16.50 4.94
CA VAL A 188 -4.34 17.43 5.87
C VAL A 188 -4.40 18.84 5.29
N CYS A 189 -3.28 19.33 4.78
CA CYS A 189 -3.20 20.67 4.18
C CYS A 189 -4.12 20.82 2.97
N ILE A 190 -4.12 19.85 2.06
CA ILE A 190 -4.95 19.87 0.84
C ILE A 190 -6.43 19.75 1.18
N GLY A 191 -6.77 18.87 2.11
CA GLY A 191 -8.16 18.59 2.48
C GLY A 191 -8.79 19.64 3.39
N GLY A 192 -8.01 20.61 3.90
CA GLY A 192 -8.47 21.50 4.97
C GLY A 192 -8.89 20.74 6.23
N ILE A 193 -8.27 19.58 6.48
CA ILE A 193 -8.57 18.72 7.63
C ILE A 193 -7.90 19.32 8.86
N SER A 194 -8.49 19.16 10.05
CA SER A 194 -7.83 19.59 11.28
C SER A 194 -6.52 18.82 11.50
N PHE A 195 -5.44 19.54 11.83
CA PHE A 195 -4.15 18.95 12.20
C PHE A 195 -4.24 18.00 13.40
N LEU A 196 -5.29 18.10 14.22
CA LEU A 196 -5.55 17.16 15.31
C LEU A 196 -5.68 15.71 14.81
N TRP A 197 -6.14 15.49 13.58
CA TRP A 197 -6.22 14.17 12.97
C TRP A 197 -4.85 13.53 12.69
N LEU A 198 -3.76 14.30 12.67
CA LEU A 198 -2.42 13.71 12.56
C LEU A 198 -2.05 12.88 13.78
N VAL A 199 -2.59 13.19 14.97
CA VAL A 199 -2.30 12.45 16.21
C VAL A 199 -2.70 10.98 16.09
N PRO A 200 -3.98 10.61 15.82
CA PRO A 200 -4.35 9.21 15.63
C PRO A 200 -3.69 8.58 14.40
N VAL A 201 -3.45 9.34 13.32
CA VAL A 201 -2.78 8.84 12.11
C VAL A 201 -1.34 8.41 12.42
N PHE A 202 -0.56 9.28 13.06
CA PHE A 202 0.83 8.99 13.43
C PHE A 202 0.93 7.92 14.51
N PHE A 203 -0.04 7.85 15.43
CA PHE A 203 -0.14 6.76 16.39
C PHE A 203 -0.31 5.41 15.68
N ILE A 204 -1.27 5.28 14.74
CA ILE A 204 -1.48 4.06 13.96
C ILE A 204 -0.25 3.72 13.11
N GLN A 205 0.35 4.72 12.46
CA GLN A 205 1.57 4.55 11.67
C GLN A 205 2.70 3.97 12.51
N SER A 206 2.97 4.57 13.67
CA SER A 206 4.06 4.16 14.56
C SER A 206 3.82 2.76 15.15
N LEU A 207 2.59 2.48 15.61
CA LEU A 207 2.22 1.21 16.22
C LEU A 207 2.33 0.05 15.22
N THR A 208 1.90 0.26 13.97
CA THR A 208 1.71 -0.83 13.02
C THR A 208 2.83 -1.00 12.00
N TYR A 209 3.73 -0.01 11.87
CA TYR A 209 4.85 -0.08 10.93
C TYR A 209 5.78 -1.27 11.18
N ASN A 210 6.08 -1.53 12.46
CA ASN A 210 6.95 -2.63 12.87
C ASN A 210 6.23 -3.98 12.94
N LEU A 211 4.91 -4.03 12.70
CA LEU A 211 4.16 -5.29 12.68
C LEU A 211 4.30 -6.04 11.36
N THR A 212 4.69 -5.38 10.26
CA THR A 212 4.90 -6.06 8.99
C THR A 212 6.09 -7.01 9.10
N PRO A 213 5.90 -8.33 8.85
CA PRO A 213 7.00 -9.28 8.86
C PRO A 213 7.96 -8.95 7.70
N ARG A 214 9.23 -8.69 8.02
CA ARG A 214 10.27 -8.30 7.06
C ARG A 214 11.38 -9.31 6.99
#